data_AF-A0A9P3ISY6-F1
#
_entry.id   AF-A0A9P3ISY6-F1
#
_cell.length_a   1.000
_cell.length_b   1.000
_cell.length_c   1.000
_cell.angle_alpha   90.00
_cell.angle_beta   90.00
_cell.angle_gamma   90.00
#
_symmetry.space_group_name_H-M   'P 1'
#
loop_
_entity.id
_entity.type
_entity.pdbx_description
1 polymer ?
#
loop_
_entity_poly.entity_id
_entity_poly.type
_entity_poly.pdbx_seq_one_letter_code
_entity_poly.pdbx_strand_id
1 'polypeptide(L)'
;MKRRQNEIARHQAPQGSQRCTAVDQLLRTNMLCTTVLLEGPIQYKRSNILPSLDNQWLLGFTEAEGCFTISLLSNSKAFRTRFILSQKGDVNLPILSHFTLLFQAGKIEGHSTKDNYSFIVSGLKSVQHLWPYFDNNLSHFLTSKKDSYLAFKEVNGSIEQGLHLNPERRKELITKCQHINSITRKTK
;
A
#
# COMPACT_ATOMS: atom_id res chain seq x y z
N MET A 1 68.89 77.47 22.15
CA MET A 1 68.62 78.72 21.43
C MET A 1 68.11 78.35 20.04
N LYS A 2 66.87 78.77 19.68
CA LYS A 2 66.19 78.65 18.36
C LYS A 2 65.88 77.21 17.88
N ARG A 3 64.78 76.88 17.21
CA ARG A 3 63.41 77.41 16.95
C ARG A 3 62.84 76.46 15.86
N ARG A 4 61.50 76.32 15.80
CA ARG A 4 60.68 75.88 14.63
C ARG A 4 60.72 74.39 14.28
N GLN A 5 59.69 73.74 13.73
CA GLN A 5 58.28 74.07 13.41
C GLN A 5 57.56 72.74 13.08
N ASN A 6 56.23 72.75 13.22
CA ASN A 6 55.17 72.06 12.45
C ASN A 6 55.57 71.04 11.37
N GLU A 7 54.86 69.90 11.25
CA GLU A 7 53.64 69.79 10.43
C GLU A 7 53.00 68.39 10.47
N ILE A 8 51.74 68.36 10.01
CA ILE A 8 50.70 67.35 10.12
C ILE A 8 50.85 66.28 9.02
N ALA A 9 50.66 65.01 9.37
CA ALA A 9 50.25 63.98 8.41
C ALA A 9 49.28 62.99 9.07
N ARG A 10 48.00 63.10 8.70
CA ARG A 10 46.95 62.13 9.00
C ARG A 10 47.17 60.90 8.13
N HIS A 11 47.41 59.74 8.72
CA HIS A 11 47.31 58.45 8.04
C HIS A 11 46.34 57.52 8.76
N GLN A 12 45.51 56.89 7.94
CA GLN A 12 44.31 56.14 8.28
C GLN A 12 44.65 54.82 8.99
N ALA A 13 43.74 54.39 9.86
CA ALA A 13 43.81 53.10 10.55
C ALA A 13 43.69 51.91 9.58
N PRO A 14 44.44 50.82 9.78
CA PRO A 14 44.26 49.58 9.03
C PRO A 14 43.16 48.74 9.67
N GLN A 15 42.08 48.47 8.93
CA GLN A 15 41.11 47.46 9.34
C GLN A 15 41.59 46.05 8.91
N GLY A 16 42.00 45.27 9.90
CA GLY A 16 41.34 44.01 10.25
C GLY A 16 41.27 42.91 9.19
N SER A 17 42.29 42.05 9.22
CA SER A 17 42.18 40.61 9.46
C SER A 17 41.18 39.79 8.63
N GLN A 18 41.73 39.03 7.67
CA GLN A 18 41.15 37.82 7.11
C GLN A 18 40.73 36.84 8.22
N ARG A 19 39.46 36.40 8.21
CA ARG A 19 39.10 35.06 8.68
C ARG A 19 37.99 34.48 7.81
N CYS A 20 38.39 33.42 7.12
CA CYS A 20 37.63 32.52 6.28
C CYS A 20 36.36 32.02 6.98
N THR A 21 35.18 32.23 6.37
CA THR A 21 33.96 31.48 6.69
C THR A 21 33.55 30.69 5.46
N ALA A 22 34.11 29.49 5.32
CA ALA A 22 33.68 28.44 4.41
C ALA A 22 32.27 27.88 4.73
N VAL A 23 31.42 28.67 5.38
CA VAL A 23 30.03 28.35 5.73
C VAL A 23 29.02 29.15 4.90
N ASP A 24 29.41 30.25 4.25
CA ASP A 24 28.53 30.99 3.32
C ASP A 24 28.65 30.54 1.85
N GLN A 25 29.64 29.68 1.54
CA GLN A 25 29.85 29.14 0.19
C GLN A 25 29.38 27.69 0.02
N LEU A 26 28.66 27.13 1.01
CA LEU A 26 28.08 25.78 0.98
C LEU A 26 26.54 25.76 1.07
N LEU A 27 25.89 26.93 0.97
CA LEU A 27 24.43 27.04 0.79
C LEU A 27 24.03 27.30 -0.67
N ARG A 28 24.98 27.19 -1.62
CA ARG A 28 24.74 27.40 -3.06
C ARG A 28 24.91 26.15 -3.94
N THR A 29 25.03 24.96 -3.36
CA THR A 29 25.43 23.79 -4.16
C THR A 29 24.64 22.51 -4.00
N ASN A 30 23.53 22.42 -3.24
CA ASN A 30 22.74 21.18 -3.24
C ASN A 30 21.28 21.35 -2.81
N MET A 31 20.57 22.30 -3.42
CA MET A 31 19.10 22.31 -3.32
C MET A 31 18.46 22.92 -4.57
N LEU A 32 18.83 22.39 -5.73
CA LEU A 32 17.91 22.36 -6.85
C LEU A 32 17.33 20.96 -6.87
N CYS A 33 16.44 20.71 -5.90
CA CYS A 33 15.33 19.81 -6.16
C CYS A 33 14.64 20.44 -7.36
N THR A 34 14.98 19.97 -8.56
CA THR A 34 14.38 20.44 -9.79
C THR A 34 12.94 20.01 -9.72
N THR A 35 12.11 20.88 -9.15
CA THR A 35 10.68 20.87 -9.38
C THR A 35 10.53 21.02 -10.87
N VAL A 36 10.46 19.90 -11.58
CA VAL A 36 9.90 19.88 -12.92
C VAL A 36 8.46 20.29 -12.68
N LEU A 37 8.20 21.60 -12.76
CA LEU A 37 6.87 22.15 -12.84
C LEU A 37 6.28 21.51 -14.10
N LEU A 38 5.46 20.47 -13.91
CA LEU A 38 4.65 19.90 -14.97
C LEU A 38 3.59 20.95 -15.30
N GLU A 39 4.00 21.98 -16.03
CA GLU A 39 3.15 23.09 -16.48
C GLU A 39 2.37 22.61 -17.69
N GLY A 40 1.38 21.73 -17.44
CA GLY A 40 0.49 21.22 -18.46
C GLY A 40 -0.50 20.21 -17.89
N PRO A 41 -1.69 20.06 -18.50
CA PRO A 41 -2.60 18.99 -18.13
C PRO A 41 -1.89 17.64 -18.28
N ILE A 42 -2.09 16.75 -17.30
CA ILE A 42 -1.54 15.39 -17.33
C ILE A 42 -2.03 14.71 -18.60
N GLN A 43 -1.09 14.41 -19.50
CA GLN A 43 -1.41 13.71 -20.74
C GLN A 43 -1.84 12.27 -20.42
N TYR A 44 -3.05 11.91 -20.82
CA TYR A 44 -3.54 10.55 -20.66
C TYR A 44 -2.80 9.62 -21.61
N LYS A 45 -1.90 8.80 -21.06
CA LYS A 45 -1.26 7.72 -21.81
C LYS A 45 -2.22 6.53 -21.84
N ARG A 46 -2.69 6.15 -23.03
CA ARG A 46 -3.36 4.86 -23.22
C ARG A 46 -2.35 3.75 -22.96
N SER A 47 -2.55 2.99 -21.89
CA SER A 47 -1.80 1.77 -21.59
C SER A 47 -2.74 0.58 -21.73
N ASN A 48 -2.36 -0.38 -22.56
CA ASN A 48 -3.08 -1.66 -22.70
C ASN A 48 -2.41 -2.76 -21.85
N ILE A 49 -1.57 -2.38 -20.88
CA ILE A 49 -0.90 -3.35 -20.01
C ILE A 49 -1.93 -3.92 -19.06
N LEU A 50 -2.26 -5.19 -19.24
CA LEU A 50 -3.09 -5.93 -18.31
C LEU A 50 -2.24 -6.40 -17.12
N PRO A 51 -2.82 -6.49 -15.92
CA PRO A 51 -2.18 -7.09 -14.76
C PRO A 51 -1.75 -8.52 -15.05
N SER A 52 -0.71 -8.97 -14.36
CA SER A 52 -0.25 -10.36 -14.40
C SER A 52 -0.01 -10.85 -12.98
N LEU A 53 0.14 -12.17 -12.82
CA LEU A 53 0.56 -12.78 -11.57
C LEU A 53 2.09 -12.75 -11.38
N ASP A 54 2.84 -12.29 -12.38
CA ASP A 54 4.31 -12.26 -12.37
C ASP A 54 4.88 -10.91 -11.89
N ASN A 55 4.01 -9.97 -11.49
CA ASN A 55 4.41 -8.66 -10.99
C ASN A 55 3.54 -8.17 -9.82
N GLN A 56 3.95 -7.08 -9.19
CA GLN A 56 3.31 -6.52 -7.98
C GLN A 56 2.13 -5.58 -8.28
N TRP A 57 1.70 -5.42 -9.54
CA TRP A 57 0.60 -4.49 -9.85
C TRP A 57 -0.68 -4.88 -9.13
N LEU A 58 -1.04 -6.17 -9.18
CA LEU A 58 -2.25 -6.68 -8.52
C LEU A 58 -2.13 -6.66 -7.00
N LEU A 59 -0.92 -6.84 -6.46
CA LEU A 59 -0.65 -6.68 -5.03
C LEU A 59 -0.97 -5.25 -4.59
N GLY A 60 -0.43 -4.23 -5.26
CA GLY A 60 -0.71 -2.83 -4.94
C GLY A 60 -2.21 -2.50 -5.02
N PHE A 61 -2.90 -3.01 -6.05
CA PHE A 61 -4.34 -2.87 -6.16
C PHE A 61 -5.10 -3.58 -5.00
N THR A 62 -4.62 -4.76 -4.59
CA THR A 62 -5.17 -5.52 -3.47
C THR A 62 -4.94 -4.85 -2.12
N GLU A 63 -3.79 -4.19 -1.92
CA GLU A 63 -3.55 -3.46 -0.68
C GLU A 63 -4.53 -2.29 -0.51
N ALA A 64 -4.90 -1.63 -1.62
CA ALA A 64 -5.88 -0.55 -1.63
C ALA A 64 -7.33 -1.04 -1.51
N GLU A 65 -7.76 -1.94 -2.39
CA GLU A 65 -9.19 -2.28 -2.57
C GLU A 65 -9.55 -3.71 -2.12
N GLY A 66 -8.55 -4.54 -1.82
CA GLY A 66 -8.74 -5.95 -1.50
C GLY A 66 -9.28 -6.20 -0.10
N CYS A 67 -10.16 -7.18 0.01
CA CYS A 67 -10.72 -7.63 1.28
C CYS A 67 -10.62 -9.15 1.41
N PHE A 68 -9.89 -9.60 2.44
CA PHE A 68 -9.84 -10.99 2.86
C PHE A 68 -10.85 -11.18 4.00
N THR A 69 -11.80 -12.11 3.86
CA THR A 69 -12.86 -12.26 4.86
C THR A 69 -13.32 -13.70 5.01
N ILE A 70 -13.57 -14.08 6.26
CA ILE A 70 -14.21 -15.33 6.63
C ILE A 70 -15.32 -15.00 7.61
N SER A 71 -16.53 -15.49 7.34
CA SER A 71 -17.69 -15.27 8.21
C SER A 71 -18.46 -16.56 8.42
N LEU A 72 -19.07 -16.74 9.59
CA LEU A 72 -20.02 -17.84 9.79
C LEU A 72 -21.35 -17.51 9.09
N LEU A 73 -21.95 -18.47 8.41
CA LEU A 73 -23.29 -18.30 7.85
C LEU A 73 -24.33 -18.28 8.99
N SER A 74 -25.31 -17.38 8.93
CA SER A 74 -26.33 -17.26 9.98
C SER A 74 -27.24 -18.50 10.09
N ASN A 75 -27.42 -19.22 9.00
CA ASN A 75 -28.32 -20.37 8.88
C ASN A 75 -27.60 -21.73 8.93
N SER A 76 -26.29 -21.77 9.17
CA SER A 76 -25.55 -23.03 9.24
C SER A 76 -24.25 -22.91 10.04
N LYS A 77 -23.58 -24.03 10.30
CA LYS A 77 -22.25 -24.05 10.92
C LYS A 77 -21.11 -23.83 9.91
N ALA A 78 -21.43 -23.51 8.65
CA ALA A 78 -20.46 -23.39 7.59
C ALA A 78 -19.78 -22.01 7.61
N PHE A 79 -18.46 -22.03 7.40
CA PHE A 79 -17.66 -20.82 7.21
C PHE A 79 -17.71 -20.42 5.74
N ARG A 80 -18.06 -19.16 5.48
CA ARG A 80 -17.98 -18.52 4.17
C ARG A 80 -16.67 -17.76 4.06
N THR A 81 -15.73 -18.31 3.30
CA THR A 81 -14.45 -17.69 2.97
C THR A 81 -14.52 -16.96 1.64
N ARG A 82 -13.99 -15.73 1.59
CA ARG A 82 -13.97 -14.87 0.40
C ARG A 82 -12.73 -13.99 0.34
N PHE A 83 -12.22 -13.83 -0.87
CA PHE A 83 -11.43 -12.68 -1.29
C PHE A 83 -12.27 -11.82 -2.24
N ILE A 84 -12.27 -10.50 -2.02
CA ILE A 84 -13.12 -9.56 -2.74
C ILE A 84 -12.26 -8.37 -3.20
N LEU A 85 -12.35 -8.01 -4.47
CA LEU A 85 -11.86 -6.75 -5.04
C LEU A 85 -13.04 -6.00 -5.64
N SER A 86 -13.34 -4.81 -5.14
CA SER A 86 -14.47 -3.99 -5.58
C SER A 86 -14.01 -2.73 -6.27
N GLN A 87 -14.77 -2.29 -7.28
CA GLN A 87 -14.53 -1.01 -7.93
C GLN A 87 -15.83 -0.40 -8.48
N LYS A 88 -15.90 0.93 -8.48
CA LYS A 88 -17.03 1.68 -9.03
C LYS A 88 -16.93 1.81 -10.56
N GLY A 89 -18.05 1.81 -11.26
CA GLY A 89 -18.11 2.05 -12.71
C GLY A 89 -17.97 0.76 -13.52
N ASP A 90 -18.87 0.56 -14.48
CA ASP A 90 -18.82 -0.53 -15.45
C ASP A 90 -17.54 -0.50 -16.33
N VAL A 91 -16.93 0.68 -16.47
CA VAL A 91 -15.60 0.86 -17.07
C VAL A 91 -14.51 -0.05 -16.46
N ASN A 92 -14.69 -0.51 -15.21
CA ASN A 92 -13.78 -1.42 -14.53
C ASN A 92 -14.13 -2.91 -14.71
N LEU A 93 -15.25 -3.26 -15.36
CA LEU A 93 -15.58 -4.65 -15.64
C LEU A 93 -14.51 -5.40 -16.44
N PRO A 94 -13.84 -4.82 -17.46
CA PRO A 94 -12.79 -5.51 -18.18
C PRO A 94 -11.63 -5.94 -17.28
N ILE A 95 -11.16 -5.05 -16.38
CA ILE A 95 -10.05 -5.35 -15.47
C ILE A 95 -10.45 -6.36 -14.39
N LEU A 96 -11.67 -6.25 -13.85
CA LEU A 96 -12.18 -7.22 -12.88
C LEU A 96 -12.35 -8.60 -13.53
N SER A 97 -12.91 -8.66 -14.75
CA SER A 97 -13.08 -9.92 -15.49
C SER A 97 -11.74 -10.59 -15.80
N HIS A 98 -10.71 -9.80 -16.12
CA HIS A 98 -9.35 -10.31 -16.31
C HIS A 98 -8.82 -11.07 -15.09
N PHE A 99 -9.16 -10.65 -13.87
CA PHE A 99 -8.76 -11.39 -12.65
C PHE A 99 -9.35 -12.80 -12.56
N THR A 100 -10.55 -13.02 -13.10
CA THR A 100 -11.14 -14.37 -13.16
C THR A 100 -10.30 -15.33 -14.02
N LEU A 101 -9.70 -14.80 -15.09
CA LEU A 101 -8.82 -15.54 -15.98
C LEU A 101 -7.46 -15.79 -15.33
N LEU A 102 -6.86 -14.76 -14.70
CA LEU A 102 -5.56 -14.88 -14.04
C LEU A 102 -5.56 -15.96 -12.94
N PHE A 103 -6.56 -15.93 -12.05
CA PHE A 103 -6.64 -16.90 -10.96
C PHE A 103 -7.29 -18.23 -11.37
N GLN A 104 -7.89 -18.30 -12.57
CA GLN A 104 -8.73 -19.43 -12.99
C GLN A 104 -9.81 -19.76 -11.94
N ALA A 105 -10.32 -18.71 -11.28
CA ALA A 105 -11.19 -18.80 -10.12
C ALA A 105 -11.97 -17.49 -9.92
N GLY A 106 -13.08 -17.59 -9.21
CA GLY A 106 -13.93 -16.45 -8.86
C GLY A 106 -14.92 -16.06 -9.94
N LYS A 107 -15.66 -14.98 -9.66
CA LYS A 107 -16.74 -14.46 -10.50
C LYS A 107 -16.90 -12.96 -10.30
N ILE A 108 -17.59 -12.32 -11.25
CA ILE A 108 -17.99 -10.92 -11.13
C ILE A 108 -19.42 -10.84 -10.60
N GLU A 109 -19.64 -10.02 -9.58
CA GLU A 109 -20.97 -9.72 -9.05
C GLU A 109 -21.16 -8.20 -8.97
N GLY A 110 -22.39 -7.75 -9.20
CA GLY A 110 -22.79 -6.37 -8.86
C GLY A 110 -22.96 -6.22 -7.34
N HIS A 111 -22.54 -5.09 -6.80
CA HIS A 111 -22.81 -4.74 -5.42
C HIS A 111 -24.25 -4.24 -5.25
N SER A 112 -24.77 -4.26 -4.02
CA SER A 112 -26.08 -3.66 -3.70
C SER A 112 -26.09 -2.15 -3.95
N THR A 113 -24.94 -1.52 -3.79
CA THR A 113 -24.71 -0.13 -4.20
C THR A 113 -24.63 -0.07 -5.72
N LYS A 114 -25.49 0.75 -6.33
CA LYS A 114 -25.50 0.96 -7.79
C LYS A 114 -24.11 1.29 -8.31
N ASP A 115 -23.80 0.77 -9.50
CA ASP A 115 -22.56 1.08 -10.23
C ASP A 115 -21.28 0.67 -9.49
N ASN A 116 -21.35 -0.40 -8.69
CA ASN A 116 -20.17 -0.99 -8.07
C ASN A 116 -20.15 -2.47 -8.42
N TYR A 117 -18.97 -2.97 -8.80
CA TYR A 117 -18.78 -4.34 -9.23
C TYR A 117 -17.62 -4.97 -8.47
N SER A 118 -17.70 -6.27 -8.22
CA SER A 118 -16.72 -6.99 -7.43
C SER A 118 -16.25 -8.24 -8.14
N PHE A 119 -14.94 -8.43 -8.21
CA PHE A 119 -14.33 -9.75 -8.40
C PHE A 119 -14.33 -10.48 -7.06
N ILE A 120 -14.92 -11.67 -7.01
CA ILE A 120 -15.09 -12.46 -5.79
C ILE A 120 -14.59 -13.89 -6.01
N VAL A 121 -13.59 -14.29 -5.23
CA VAL A 121 -13.18 -15.69 -5.09
C VAL A 121 -13.79 -16.21 -3.79
N SER A 122 -14.63 -17.24 -3.86
CA SER A 122 -15.36 -17.75 -2.70
C SER A 122 -15.37 -19.26 -2.62
N GLY A 123 -15.27 -19.77 -1.39
CA GLY A 123 -15.27 -21.19 -1.10
C GLY A 123 -13.86 -21.74 -0.92
N LEU A 124 -13.74 -22.74 -0.05
CA LEU A 124 -12.47 -23.23 0.48
C LEU A 124 -11.49 -23.68 -0.62
N LYS A 125 -11.98 -24.42 -1.63
CA LYS A 125 -11.16 -24.84 -2.77
C LYS A 125 -10.77 -23.67 -3.67
N SER A 126 -11.71 -22.75 -3.94
CA SER A 126 -11.49 -21.66 -4.88
C SER A 126 -10.47 -20.64 -4.36
N VAL A 127 -10.49 -20.34 -3.06
CA VAL A 127 -9.52 -19.40 -2.47
C VAL A 127 -8.08 -19.93 -2.47
N GLN A 128 -7.87 -21.23 -2.68
CA GLN A 128 -6.53 -21.80 -2.79
C GLN A 128 -5.77 -21.34 -4.03
N HIS A 129 -6.49 -20.93 -5.07
CA HIS A 129 -5.89 -20.36 -6.28
C HIS A 129 -5.16 -19.03 -6.02
N LEU A 130 -5.43 -18.38 -4.89
CA LEU A 130 -4.81 -17.11 -4.51
C LEU A 130 -3.41 -17.28 -3.91
N TRP A 131 -3.15 -18.42 -3.25
CA TRP A 131 -1.93 -18.62 -2.46
C TRP A 131 -0.64 -18.44 -3.26
N PRO A 132 -0.47 -19.03 -4.46
CA PRO A 132 0.78 -18.90 -5.20
C PRO A 132 1.18 -17.43 -5.44
N TYR A 133 0.22 -16.58 -5.81
CA TYR A 133 0.50 -15.17 -6.07
C TYR A 133 0.90 -14.40 -4.81
N PHE A 134 0.10 -14.49 -3.75
CA PHE A 134 0.32 -13.70 -2.55
C PHE A 134 1.50 -14.22 -1.71
N ASP A 135 1.77 -15.52 -1.72
CA ASP A 135 2.96 -16.10 -1.08
C ASP A 135 4.24 -15.62 -1.76
N ASN A 136 4.28 -15.66 -3.10
CA ASN A 136 5.42 -15.17 -3.88
C ASN A 136 5.66 -13.67 -3.68
N ASN A 137 4.64 -12.91 -3.29
CA ASN A 137 4.71 -11.47 -3.06
C ASN A 137 4.71 -11.08 -1.57
N LEU A 138 4.93 -12.02 -0.65
CA LEU A 138 4.78 -11.80 0.79
C LEU A 138 5.72 -10.71 1.35
N SER A 139 6.89 -10.53 0.76
CA SER A 139 7.87 -9.47 1.11
C SER A 139 7.48 -8.08 0.59
N HIS A 140 6.51 -7.98 -0.32
CA HIS A 140 6.15 -6.75 -1.04
C HIS A 140 4.88 -6.08 -0.52
N PHE A 141 4.15 -6.70 0.40
CA PHE A 141 3.07 -6.01 1.11
C PHE A 141 3.63 -4.83 1.91
N LEU A 142 3.00 -3.67 1.80
CA LEU A 142 3.39 -2.42 2.46
C LEU A 142 2.47 -2.05 3.62
N THR A 143 1.33 -2.73 3.77
CA THR A 143 0.27 -2.38 4.73
C THR A 143 -0.06 -3.55 5.67
N SER A 144 -0.95 -3.30 6.64
CA SER A 144 -1.51 -4.35 7.51
C SER A 144 -2.34 -5.39 6.75
N LYS A 145 -2.57 -5.21 5.43
CA LYS A 145 -3.22 -6.22 4.58
C LYS A 145 -2.43 -7.54 4.56
N LYS A 146 -1.12 -7.49 4.79
CA LYS A 146 -0.29 -8.70 4.96
C LYS A 146 -0.80 -9.57 6.10
N ASP A 147 -1.08 -8.96 7.25
CA ASP A 147 -1.56 -9.68 8.43
C ASP A 147 -2.95 -10.26 8.18
N SER A 148 -3.83 -9.50 7.50
CA SER A 148 -5.13 -10.00 7.06
C SER A 148 -5.02 -11.20 6.11
N TYR A 149 -4.09 -11.15 5.15
CA TYR A 149 -3.83 -12.27 4.24
C TYR A 149 -3.33 -13.51 4.99
N LEU A 150 -2.35 -13.34 5.88
CA LEU A 150 -1.78 -14.44 6.67
C LEU A 150 -2.83 -15.09 7.57
N ALA A 151 -3.60 -14.29 8.31
CA ALA A 151 -4.69 -14.79 9.15
C ALA A 151 -5.78 -15.47 8.32
N PHE A 152 -6.13 -14.91 7.17
CA PHE A 152 -7.07 -15.51 6.22
C PHE A 152 -6.59 -16.89 5.74
N LYS A 153 -5.32 -17.01 5.35
CA LYS A 153 -4.74 -18.28 4.92
C LYS A 153 -4.69 -19.31 6.05
N GLU A 154 -4.27 -18.90 7.25
CA GLU A 154 -4.20 -19.77 8.44
C GLU A 154 -5.57 -20.36 8.81
N VAL A 155 -6.61 -19.51 8.85
CA VAL A 155 -7.96 -19.95 9.20
C VAL A 155 -8.53 -20.86 8.11
N ASN A 156 -8.30 -20.58 6.82
CA ASN A 156 -8.70 -21.50 5.75
C ASN A 156 -8.01 -22.87 5.90
N GLY A 157 -6.71 -22.90 6.20
CA GLY A 157 -5.99 -24.16 6.46
C GLY A 157 -6.58 -24.94 7.63
N SER A 158 -6.97 -24.26 8.71
CA SER A 158 -7.63 -24.89 9.86
C SER A 158 -9.02 -25.45 9.51
N ILE A 159 -9.76 -24.77 8.63
CA ILE A 159 -11.06 -25.25 8.12
C ILE A 159 -10.84 -26.49 7.25
N GLU A 160 -9.86 -26.47 6.36
CA GLU A 160 -9.49 -27.59 5.47
C GLU A 160 -9.09 -28.85 6.24
N GLN A 161 -8.36 -28.69 7.34
CA GLN A 161 -8.00 -29.79 8.24
C GLN A 161 -9.19 -30.31 9.08
N GLY A 162 -10.39 -29.73 8.94
CA GLY A 162 -11.56 -30.15 9.70
C GLY A 162 -11.58 -29.70 11.16
N LEU A 163 -10.67 -28.82 11.59
CA LEU A 163 -10.60 -28.39 13.01
C LEU A 163 -11.89 -27.71 13.47
N HIS A 164 -12.57 -27.02 12.55
CA HIS A 164 -13.87 -26.39 12.76
C HIS A 164 -15.01 -27.38 13.08
N LEU A 165 -14.81 -28.69 12.97
CA LEU A 165 -15.78 -29.71 13.37
C LEU A 165 -15.84 -29.87 14.89
N ASN A 166 -14.71 -29.63 15.59
CA ASN A 166 -14.65 -29.63 17.06
C ASN A 166 -15.27 -28.33 17.63
N PRO A 167 -16.16 -28.40 18.64
CA PRO A 167 -16.84 -27.21 19.18
C PRO A 167 -15.92 -26.14 19.78
N GLU A 168 -14.87 -26.52 20.51
CA GLU A 168 -13.95 -25.57 21.14
C GLU A 168 -13.04 -24.91 20.10
N ARG A 169 -12.47 -25.72 19.20
CA ARG A 169 -11.72 -25.21 18.03
C ARG A 169 -12.58 -24.29 17.16
N ARG A 170 -13.86 -24.60 16.99
CA ARG A 170 -14.79 -23.73 16.25
C ARG A 170 -14.93 -22.37 16.90
N LYS A 171 -15.08 -22.30 18.24
CA LYS A 171 -15.13 -21.01 18.95
C LYS A 171 -13.85 -20.21 18.74
N GLU A 172 -12.68 -20.86 18.86
CA GLU A 172 -11.38 -20.24 18.56
C GLU A 172 -11.34 -19.67 17.14
N LEU A 173 -11.78 -20.43 16.15
CA LEU A 173 -11.79 -20.00 14.75
C LEU A 173 -12.76 -18.84 14.50
N ILE A 174 -13.93 -18.83 15.15
CA ILE A 174 -14.87 -17.70 15.07
C ILE A 174 -14.21 -16.43 15.59
N THR A 175 -13.52 -16.49 16.74
CA THR A 175 -12.78 -15.36 17.29
C THR A 175 -11.66 -14.91 16.34
N LYS A 176 -10.89 -15.83 15.76
CA LYS A 176 -9.88 -15.49 14.75
C LYS A 176 -10.47 -14.77 13.53
N CYS A 177 -11.62 -15.24 13.03
CA CYS A 177 -12.31 -14.60 11.89
C CYS A 177 -12.66 -13.13 12.16
N GLN A 178 -13.07 -12.80 13.39
CA GLN A 178 -13.41 -11.43 13.80
C GLN A 178 -12.20 -10.48 13.79
N HIS A 179 -10.99 -11.02 13.86
CA HIS A 179 -9.75 -10.25 13.94
C HIS A 179 -8.94 -10.20 12.64
N ILE A 180 -9.37 -10.86 11.57
CA ILE A 180 -8.67 -10.86 10.27
C ILE A 180 -8.41 -9.43 9.76
N ASN A 181 -9.41 -8.55 9.86
CA ASN A 181 -9.31 -7.16 9.40
C ASN A 181 -9.29 -6.14 10.55
N SER A 182 -9.08 -6.59 11.79
CA SER A 182 -9.00 -5.65 12.91
C SER A 182 -7.70 -4.88 12.82
N ILE A 183 -7.76 -3.69 12.20
CA ILE A 183 -6.70 -2.70 12.31
C ILE A 183 -6.68 -2.29 13.78
N THR A 184 -5.70 -2.77 14.54
CA THR A 184 -5.39 -2.14 15.83
C THR A 184 -4.88 -0.75 15.51
N ARG A 185 -5.76 0.26 15.57
CA ARG A 185 -5.30 1.65 15.58
C ARG A 185 -4.43 1.76 16.83
N LYS A 186 -3.10 1.76 16.67
CA LYS A 186 -2.23 2.31 17.70
C LYS A 186 -2.59 3.78 17.75
N THR A 187 -3.47 4.16 18.67
CA THR A 187 -3.71 5.56 19.01
C THR A 187 -2.33 6.15 19.31
N LYS A 188 -1.89 7.11 18.48
CA LYS A 188 -0.71 7.92 18.77
C LYS A 188 -1.02 8.89 19.89
#